data_AF-A0A2G5HG07-F1
#
_entry.id   AF-A0A2G5HG07-F1
#
_cell.length_a   1.000
_cell.length_b   1.000
_cell.length_c   1.000
_cell.angle_alpha   90.00
_cell.angle_beta   90.00
_cell.angle_gamma   90.00
#
_symmetry.space_group_name_H-M   'P 1'
#
loop_
_entity.id
_entity.type
_entity.pdbx_description
1 polymer ?
#
loop_
_entity_poly.entity_id
_entity_poly.type
_entity_poly.pdbx_seq_one_letter_code
_entity_poly.pdbx_strand_id
1 'polypeptide(L)'
;MATPQSPTGDALAEHLSFSIPTNTEEAMAIFRWLVTHLAPIFLITSPVTSYADQILSINRNRSSAGFSLDIPLIMLVASILKIFFWLGDRFDTALLIQAAVMVVVQILLLHVALVNRPPFGAQHSLNKPFAGATGENYGTRPFNFWQWRHRRTYWEFLAYFTVVLAALQLFLGGNSGYVAIQGYVALSIEATLPIPQILENQRLRSCKGFRLSVLVNWLIGDSFKMTYFFLSDNNVPWAFKLCGLFQAACDCYLGVQYWMYGEGEGVLAGLEEKDTRLA
;
A
#
# COMPACT_ATOMS: atom_id res chain seq x y z
N MET A 1 30.10 4.14 63.64
CA MET A 1 30.54 3.99 62.24
C MET A 1 29.52 3.07 61.57
N ALA A 2 28.58 3.64 60.82
CA ALA A 2 27.50 2.87 60.18
C ALA A 2 27.98 2.34 58.81
N THR A 3 27.78 1.05 58.58
CA THR A 3 28.00 0.36 57.31
C THR A 3 26.84 0.64 56.34
N PRO A 4 27.07 0.72 55.01
CA PRO A 4 26.00 0.91 54.05
C PRO A 4 25.34 -0.44 53.71
N GLN A 5 24.01 -0.51 53.77
CA GLN A 5 23.23 -1.64 53.27
C GLN A 5 23.16 -1.60 51.73
N SER A 6 23.45 -2.72 51.08
CA SER A 6 23.23 -2.93 49.65
C SER A 6 21.73 -3.01 49.35
N PRO A 7 21.22 -2.46 48.23
CA PRO A 7 19.83 -2.64 47.86
C PRO A 7 19.58 -4.12 47.50
N THR A 8 18.58 -4.71 48.15
CA THR A 8 18.07 -6.06 47.90
C THR A 8 17.51 -6.19 46.49
N GLY A 9 17.69 -7.36 45.88
CA GLY A 9 17.32 -7.67 44.49
C GLY A 9 15.83 -7.57 44.14
N ASP A 10 14.96 -7.24 45.10
CA ASP A 10 13.52 -7.10 44.89
C ASP A 10 13.14 -5.82 44.12
N ALA A 11 13.94 -4.76 44.21
CA ALA A 11 13.69 -3.51 43.49
C ALA A 11 13.87 -3.62 41.96
N LEU A 12 14.52 -4.68 41.48
CA LEU A 12 14.73 -4.95 40.05
C LEU A 12 13.62 -5.83 39.43
N ALA A 13 12.84 -6.53 40.25
CA ALA A 13 11.73 -7.37 39.79
C ALA A 13 10.41 -6.60 39.62
N GLU A 14 10.25 -5.48 40.34
CA GLU A 14 9.04 -4.64 40.27
C GLU A 14 8.96 -3.79 38.99
N HIS A 15 10.07 -3.60 38.28
CA HIS A 15 10.13 -2.81 37.04
C HIS A 15 9.80 -3.60 35.76
N LEU A 16 9.48 -4.89 35.85
CA LEU A 16 9.21 -5.75 34.67
C LEU A 16 7.88 -6.52 34.72
N SER A 17 6.99 -6.23 35.66
CA SER A 17 5.62 -6.75 35.64
C SER A 17 4.76 -5.93 34.66
N PHE A 18 4.73 -6.37 33.40
CA PHE A 18 3.63 -6.04 32.49
C PHE A 18 2.36 -6.71 33.04
N SER A 19 1.69 -6.04 33.97
CA SER A 19 0.41 -6.47 34.54
C SER A 19 -0.65 -6.47 33.44
N ILE A 20 -1.26 -7.62 33.20
CA ILE A 20 -2.40 -7.75 32.28
C ILE A 20 -3.59 -7.00 32.92
N PRO A 21 -4.17 -5.99 32.27
CA PRO A 21 -5.25 -5.18 32.85
C PRO A 21 -6.50 -6.03 33.08
N THR A 22 -7.02 -6.00 34.31
CA THR A 22 -8.22 -6.76 34.74
C THR A 22 -9.51 -5.94 34.65
N ASN A 23 -9.41 -4.61 34.48
CA ASN A 23 -10.54 -3.70 34.33
C ASN A 23 -10.77 -3.34 32.84
N THR A 24 -12.01 -3.42 32.37
CA THR A 24 -12.39 -3.09 30.99
C THR A 24 -12.08 -1.64 30.63
N GLU A 25 -12.15 -0.71 31.58
CA GLU A 25 -11.81 0.70 31.34
C GLU A 25 -10.31 0.92 31.12
N GLU A 26 -9.46 0.25 31.91
CA GLU A 26 -8.00 0.31 31.76
C GLU A 26 -7.55 -0.32 30.44
N ALA A 27 -8.14 -1.47 30.08
CA ALA A 27 -7.89 -2.11 28.80
C ALA A 27 -8.26 -1.20 27.62
N MET A 28 -9.40 -0.51 27.69
CA MET A 28 -9.83 0.45 26.68
C MET A 28 -8.94 1.70 26.63
N ALA A 29 -8.44 2.16 27.77
CA ALA A 29 -7.50 3.29 27.85
C ALA A 29 -6.14 2.93 27.22
N ILE A 30 -5.59 1.76 27.57
CA ILE A 30 -4.35 1.24 26.97
C ILE A 30 -4.53 1.05 25.47
N PHE A 31 -5.65 0.46 25.04
CA PHE A 31 -5.95 0.28 23.62
C PHE A 31 -6.02 1.62 22.88
N ARG A 32 -6.76 2.61 23.39
CA ARG A 32 -6.80 3.97 22.80
C ARG A 32 -5.42 4.61 22.75
N TRP A 33 -4.63 4.46 23.81
CA TRP A 33 -3.26 4.98 23.86
C TRP A 33 -2.38 4.33 22.78
N LEU A 34 -2.42 3.00 22.65
CA LEU A 34 -1.70 2.26 21.61
C LEU A 34 -2.12 2.72 20.21
N VAL A 35 -3.41 2.84 19.97
CA VAL A 35 -3.96 3.31 18.68
C VAL A 35 -3.48 4.71 18.35
N THR A 36 -3.59 5.65 19.28
CA THR A 36 -3.26 7.05 19.05
C THR A 36 -1.77 7.28 18.80
N HIS A 37 -0.89 6.44 19.36
CA HIS A 37 0.56 6.62 19.22
C HIS A 37 1.18 5.70 18.17
N LEU A 38 0.75 4.44 18.08
CA LEU A 38 1.33 3.46 17.14
C LEU A 38 0.75 3.61 15.73
N ALA A 39 -0.53 3.90 15.58
CA ALA A 39 -1.14 3.96 14.26
C ALA A 39 -0.50 5.06 13.37
N PRO A 40 -0.25 6.30 13.83
CA PRO A 40 0.46 7.30 13.03
C PRO A 40 1.85 6.84 12.59
N ILE A 41 2.63 6.25 13.50
CA ILE A 41 3.98 5.77 13.21
C ILE A 41 3.91 4.67 12.15
N PHE A 42 3.00 3.70 12.32
CA PHE A 42 2.78 2.64 11.37
C PHE A 42 2.36 3.19 10.01
N LEU A 43 1.41 4.13 9.95
CA LEU A 43 0.95 4.74 8.70
C LEU A 43 2.08 5.44 7.95
N ILE A 44 2.94 6.18 8.67
CA ILE A 44 4.07 6.90 8.09
C ILE A 44 5.16 5.94 7.59
N THR A 45 5.43 4.87 8.33
CA THR A 45 6.54 3.93 8.03
C THR A 45 6.15 2.80 7.09
N SER A 46 4.85 2.45 7.02
CA SER A 46 4.30 1.39 6.17
C SER A 46 4.72 1.47 4.69
N PRO A 47 4.75 2.65 4.03
CA PRO A 47 5.24 2.74 2.66
C PRO A 47 6.70 2.31 2.54
N VAL A 48 7.55 2.71 3.48
CA VAL A 48 8.97 2.36 3.47
C VAL A 48 9.11 0.84 3.60
N THR A 49 8.46 0.24 4.58
CA THR A 49 8.57 -1.22 4.81
C THR A 49 7.97 -2.04 3.67
N SER A 50 6.83 -1.62 3.12
CA SER A 50 6.13 -2.36 2.05
C SER A 50 6.89 -2.40 0.72
N TYR A 51 7.68 -1.36 0.43
CA TYR A 51 8.40 -1.23 -0.84
C TYR A 51 9.92 -1.40 -0.70
N ALA A 52 10.49 -1.34 0.50
CA ALA A 52 11.94 -1.54 0.73
C ALA A 52 12.42 -2.86 0.12
N ASP A 53 11.75 -3.98 0.42
CA ASP A 53 12.13 -5.28 -0.12
C ASP A 53 12.06 -5.34 -1.64
N GLN A 54 11.10 -4.63 -2.25
CA GLN A 54 10.96 -4.56 -3.70
C GLN A 54 12.10 -3.75 -4.33
N ILE A 55 12.43 -2.59 -3.75
CA ILE A 55 13.55 -1.74 -4.17
C ILE A 55 14.86 -2.52 -4.07
N LEU A 56 15.10 -3.18 -2.94
CA LEU A 56 16.30 -3.98 -2.69
C LEU A 56 16.39 -5.17 -3.63
N SER A 57 15.28 -5.88 -3.86
CA SER A 57 15.21 -7.03 -4.76
C SER A 57 15.57 -6.63 -6.20
N ILE A 58 14.98 -5.56 -6.73
CA ILE A 58 15.26 -5.09 -8.10
C ILE A 58 16.71 -4.64 -8.23
N ASN A 59 17.23 -3.89 -7.24
CA ASN A 59 18.59 -3.40 -7.27
C ASN A 59 19.62 -4.54 -7.16
N ARG A 60 19.38 -5.53 -6.29
CA ARG A 60 20.26 -6.69 -6.12
C ARG A 60 20.25 -7.60 -7.35
N ASN A 61 19.07 -7.85 -7.91
CA ASN A 61 18.92 -8.74 -9.06
C ASN A 61 19.23 -8.06 -10.40
N ARG A 62 19.50 -6.74 -10.38
CA ARG A 62 19.74 -5.90 -11.57
C ARG A 62 18.67 -6.07 -12.65
N SER A 63 17.44 -6.34 -12.22
CA SER A 63 16.32 -6.63 -13.12
C SER A 63 15.01 -6.25 -12.46
N SER A 64 14.18 -5.51 -13.20
CA SER A 64 12.79 -5.22 -12.84
C SER A 64 11.80 -6.15 -13.57
N ALA A 65 12.25 -7.28 -14.12
CA ALA A 65 11.37 -8.25 -14.76
C ALA A 65 10.33 -8.79 -13.76
N GLY A 66 9.06 -8.92 -14.18
CA GLY A 66 7.96 -9.33 -13.31
C GLY A 66 7.47 -8.27 -12.30
N PHE A 67 8.08 -7.08 -12.27
CA PHE A 67 7.56 -5.95 -11.48
C PHE A 67 6.74 -5.03 -12.39
N SER A 68 5.60 -4.54 -11.91
CA SER A 68 4.83 -3.54 -12.65
C SER A 68 5.10 -2.12 -12.20
N LEU A 69 5.35 -1.28 -13.20
CA LEU A 69 5.47 0.17 -13.03
C LEU A 69 4.16 0.84 -12.64
N ASP A 70 3.00 0.17 -12.80
CA ASP A 70 1.69 0.74 -12.44
C ASP A 70 1.56 0.98 -10.92
N ILE A 71 2.25 0.21 -10.09
CA ILE A 71 2.26 0.43 -8.64
C ILE A 71 2.82 1.83 -8.32
N PRO A 72 4.05 2.19 -8.76
CA PRO A 72 4.54 3.55 -8.62
C PRO A 72 3.62 4.62 -9.23
N LEU A 73 2.99 4.37 -10.37
CA LEU A 73 2.06 5.33 -10.98
C LEU A 73 0.93 5.70 -10.02
N ILE A 74 0.16 4.69 -9.60
CA ILE A 74 -1.05 4.87 -8.79
C ILE A 74 -0.66 5.59 -7.49
N MET A 75 0.40 5.12 -6.84
CA MET A 75 0.82 5.65 -5.54
C MET A 75 1.42 7.06 -5.62
N LEU A 76 2.14 7.40 -6.69
CA LEU A 76 2.66 8.75 -6.93
C LEU A 76 1.52 9.73 -7.22
N VAL A 77 0.64 9.39 -8.16
CA VAL A 77 -0.48 10.25 -8.54
C VAL A 77 -1.39 10.52 -7.35
N ALA A 78 -1.78 9.47 -6.61
CA ALA A 78 -2.60 9.61 -5.41
C ALA A 78 -1.91 10.48 -4.34
N SER A 79 -0.63 10.24 -4.07
CA SER A 79 0.06 10.95 -2.99
C SER A 79 0.39 12.41 -3.33
N ILE A 80 0.71 12.71 -4.60
CA ILE A 80 0.87 14.10 -5.05
C ILE A 80 -0.47 14.84 -4.93
N LEU A 81 -1.59 14.24 -5.37
CA LEU A 81 -2.92 14.83 -5.19
C LEU A 81 -3.27 15.05 -3.72
N LYS A 82 -2.94 14.11 -2.81
CA LYS A 82 -3.15 14.27 -1.37
C LYS A 82 -2.39 15.48 -0.81
N ILE A 83 -1.16 15.72 -1.27
CA ILE A 83 -0.37 16.89 -0.85
C ILE A 83 -1.05 18.20 -1.29
N PHE A 84 -1.56 18.27 -2.52
CA PHE A 84 -2.32 19.44 -2.98
C PHE A 84 -3.67 19.58 -2.27
N PHE A 85 -4.35 18.45 -2.00
CA PHE A 85 -5.58 18.44 -1.22
C PHE A 85 -5.36 19.06 0.16
N TRP A 86 -4.25 18.73 0.83
CA TRP A 86 -3.89 19.32 2.12
C TRP A 86 -3.73 20.84 2.09
N LEU A 87 -3.29 21.42 0.97
CA LEU A 87 -3.18 22.88 0.84
C LEU A 87 -4.55 23.57 0.88
N GLY A 88 -5.60 22.90 0.37
CA GLY A 88 -6.96 23.40 0.38
C GLY A 88 -7.75 23.05 1.64
N ASP A 89 -7.58 21.83 2.17
CA ASP A 89 -8.23 21.36 3.39
C ASP A 89 -7.25 20.59 4.27
N ARG A 90 -6.92 21.18 5.42
CA ARG A 90 -5.84 20.72 6.32
C ARG A 90 -6.28 19.51 7.13
N PHE A 91 -6.06 18.33 6.58
CA PHE A 91 -6.19 17.07 7.30
C PHE A 91 -4.96 16.77 8.17
N ASP A 92 -5.05 15.69 8.95
CA ASP A 92 -4.04 15.33 9.95
C ASP A 92 -2.61 15.23 9.37
N THR A 93 -1.65 15.76 10.14
CA THR A 93 -0.23 15.83 9.77
C THR A 93 0.39 14.46 9.52
N ALA A 94 -0.02 13.42 10.24
CA ALA A 94 0.47 12.06 10.03
C ALA A 94 0.13 11.54 8.63
N LEU A 95 -1.06 11.87 8.12
CA LEU A 95 -1.49 11.50 6.77
C LEU A 95 -0.74 12.32 5.70
N LEU A 96 -0.39 13.58 6.00
CA LEU A 96 0.43 14.39 5.11
C LEU A 96 1.85 13.82 5.02
N ILE A 97 2.45 13.51 6.17
CA ILE A 97 3.78 12.88 6.24
C ILE A 97 3.74 11.53 5.51
N GLN A 98 2.70 10.73 5.70
CA GLN A 98 2.50 9.47 4.98
C GLN A 98 2.50 9.68 3.45
N ALA A 99 1.77 10.68 2.96
CA ALA A 99 1.74 11.00 1.53
C ALA A 99 3.12 11.46 1.03
N ALA A 100 3.83 12.31 1.79
CA ALA A 100 5.17 12.77 1.43
C ALA A 100 6.19 11.61 1.39
N VAL A 101 6.19 10.76 2.41
CA VAL A 101 7.04 9.54 2.45
C VAL A 101 6.72 8.61 1.29
N MET A 102 5.43 8.41 0.99
CA MET A 102 5.01 7.62 -0.17
C MET A 102 5.57 8.19 -1.47
N VAL A 103 5.53 9.50 -1.71
CA VAL A 103 6.12 10.12 -2.90
C VAL A 103 7.61 9.80 -3.00
N VAL A 104 8.37 9.97 -1.91
CA VAL A 104 9.83 9.68 -1.91
C VAL A 104 10.10 8.21 -2.23
N VAL A 105 9.44 7.29 -1.52
CA VAL A 105 9.61 5.84 -1.72
C VAL A 105 9.27 5.43 -3.16
N GLN A 106 8.19 5.97 -3.72
CA GLN A 106 7.75 5.60 -5.06
C GLN A 106 8.60 6.23 -6.16
N ILE A 107 9.17 7.43 -5.94
CA ILE A 107 10.20 7.99 -6.83
C ILE A 107 11.41 7.06 -6.85
N LEU A 108 11.87 6.59 -5.69
CA LEU A 108 13.01 5.66 -5.59
C LEU A 108 12.70 4.33 -6.28
N LEU A 109 11.53 3.74 -6.01
CA LEU A 109 11.11 2.48 -6.64
C LEU A 109 10.98 2.63 -8.15
N LEU A 110 10.34 3.70 -8.63
CA LEU A 110 10.24 3.99 -10.06
C LEU A 110 11.62 4.14 -10.69
N HIS A 111 12.51 4.92 -10.07
CA HIS A 111 13.87 5.11 -10.56
C HIS A 111 14.62 3.78 -10.69
N VAL A 112 14.65 2.98 -9.63
CA VAL A 112 15.34 1.68 -9.60
C VAL A 112 14.73 0.72 -10.63
N ALA A 113 13.41 0.68 -10.76
CA ALA A 113 12.74 -0.15 -11.76
C ALA A 113 13.05 0.30 -13.19
N LEU A 114 13.08 1.60 -13.46
CA LEU A 114 13.40 2.15 -14.78
C LEU A 114 14.86 1.93 -15.18
N VAL A 115 15.80 2.02 -14.24
CA VAL A 115 17.24 1.79 -14.49
C VAL A 115 17.53 0.32 -14.77
N ASN A 116 16.88 -0.59 -14.04
CA ASN A 116 17.09 -2.04 -14.16
C ASN A 116 16.08 -2.72 -15.10
N ARG A 117 15.55 -1.97 -16.09
CA ARG A 117 14.54 -2.51 -17.01
C ARG A 117 15.16 -3.55 -17.95
N PRO A 118 14.53 -4.72 -18.17
CA PRO A 118 15.07 -5.74 -19.07
C PRO A 118 15.28 -5.20 -20.51
N PRO A 119 16.26 -5.77 -21.25
CA PRO A 119 16.53 -5.41 -22.64
C PRO A 119 15.33 -5.62 -23.58
N PHE A 120 15.39 -4.96 -24.74
CA PHE A 120 14.37 -5.01 -25.79
C PHE A 120 14.09 -6.47 -26.22
N GLY A 121 12.85 -6.93 -26.05
CA GLY A 121 12.41 -8.31 -26.32
C GLY A 121 11.97 -9.09 -25.07
N ALA A 122 12.62 -8.86 -23.92
CA ALA A 122 12.23 -9.46 -22.64
C ALA A 122 11.21 -8.60 -21.86
N GLN A 123 10.92 -7.39 -22.33
CA GLN A 123 9.96 -6.45 -21.71
C GLN A 123 8.50 -6.92 -21.75
N HIS A 124 8.16 -7.91 -22.57
CA HIS A 124 6.84 -8.57 -22.53
C HIS A 124 6.61 -9.34 -21.20
N SER A 125 7.64 -9.44 -20.35
CA SER A 125 7.57 -9.99 -18.98
C SER A 125 7.45 -8.92 -17.87
N LEU A 126 7.29 -7.63 -18.19
CA LEU A 126 6.87 -6.59 -17.21
C LEU A 126 5.36 -6.79 -16.90
N ASN A 127 5.02 -7.97 -16.38
CA ASN A 127 3.65 -8.36 -16.11
C ASN A 127 3.28 -8.05 -14.67
N LYS A 128 2.28 -7.17 -14.59
CA LYS A 128 1.29 -6.83 -13.55
C LYS A 128 1.80 -6.56 -12.13
N PRO A 129 1.23 -5.54 -11.45
CA PRO A 129 1.11 -5.60 -10.01
C PRO A 129 0.36 -6.90 -9.77
N PHE A 130 0.94 -7.87 -9.06
CA PHE A 130 0.23 -9.10 -8.65
C PHE A 130 0.04 -10.22 -9.71
N ALA A 131 0.78 -10.22 -10.83
CA ALA A 131 0.80 -11.37 -11.75
C ALA A 131 1.59 -12.55 -11.16
N GLY A 132 0.86 -13.49 -10.57
CA GLY A 132 1.09 -14.87 -10.94
C GLY A 132 0.03 -15.30 -11.95
N ALA A 133 0.41 -16.20 -12.85
CA ALA A 133 -0.35 -16.73 -13.97
C ALA A 133 -0.28 -15.91 -15.29
N THR A 134 0.34 -16.60 -16.25
CA THR A 134 0.58 -16.33 -17.67
C THR A 134 -0.62 -15.80 -18.45
N GLY A 135 -0.37 -14.93 -19.44
CA GLY A 135 -1.35 -14.57 -20.46
C GLY A 135 -0.82 -13.55 -21.46
N GLU A 136 -0.42 -14.04 -22.65
CA GLU A 136 0.27 -13.40 -23.78
C GLU A 136 -0.46 -12.24 -24.49
N ASN A 137 -1.51 -11.65 -23.93
CA ASN A 137 -2.27 -10.61 -24.63
C ASN A 137 -2.61 -9.43 -23.72
N TYR A 138 -1.69 -8.47 -23.62
CA TYR A 138 -2.04 -7.11 -23.23
C TYR A 138 -1.90 -6.18 -24.44
N GLY A 139 -3.04 -5.61 -24.84
CA GLY A 139 -3.11 -4.59 -25.87
C GLY A 139 -2.35 -3.33 -25.44
N THR A 140 -1.76 -2.66 -26.41
CA THR A 140 -1.13 -1.33 -26.24
C THR A 140 -2.15 -0.37 -25.64
N ARG A 141 -1.84 0.23 -24.48
CA ARG A 141 -2.67 1.31 -23.92
C ARG A 141 -2.67 2.49 -24.89
N PRO A 142 -3.75 3.30 -24.95
CA PRO A 142 -3.73 4.53 -25.73
C PRO A 142 -2.46 5.34 -25.43
N PHE A 143 -1.74 5.74 -26.47
CA PHE A 143 -0.46 6.47 -26.39
C PHE A 143 0.66 5.77 -25.60
N ASN A 144 0.57 4.45 -25.39
CA ASN A 144 1.47 3.68 -24.53
C ASN A 144 1.60 4.29 -23.12
N PHE A 145 0.49 4.82 -22.59
CA PHE A 145 0.49 5.50 -21.30
C PHE A 145 1.14 4.64 -20.22
N TRP A 146 2.15 5.22 -19.55
CA TRP A 146 2.97 4.58 -18.52
C TRP A 146 3.73 3.30 -18.96
N GLN A 147 3.72 3.01 -20.26
CA GLN A 147 4.45 1.91 -20.90
C GLN A 147 5.56 2.46 -21.83
N TRP A 148 5.95 3.72 -21.64
CA TRP A 148 6.90 4.42 -22.51
C TRP A 148 8.29 3.78 -22.48
N ARG A 149 8.99 3.87 -23.62
CA ARG A 149 10.37 3.39 -23.76
C ARG A 149 11.37 4.27 -23.02
N HIS A 150 11.22 5.58 -23.14
CA HIS A 150 12.18 6.52 -22.60
C HIS A 150 11.86 6.82 -21.13
N ARG A 151 12.85 6.62 -20.25
CA ARG A 151 12.72 6.93 -18.82
C ARG A 151 12.33 8.39 -18.56
N ARG A 152 12.84 9.30 -19.41
CA ARG A 152 12.57 10.73 -19.34
C ARG A 152 11.06 11.06 -19.36
N THR A 153 10.28 10.33 -20.16
CA THR A 153 8.83 10.56 -20.31
C THR A 153 8.05 10.36 -19.01
N TYR A 154 8.49 9.45 -18.14
CA TYR A 154 7.87 9.23 -16.83
C TYR A 154 8.06 10.45 -15.92
N TRP A 155 9.28 11.00 -15.88
CA TRP A 155 9.60 12.18 -15.08
C TRP A 155 8.95 13.45 -15.64
N GLU A 156 8.88 13.57 -16.96
CA GLU A 156 8.15 14.66 -17.63
C GLU A 156 6.67 14.60 -17.28
N PHE A 157 6.03 13.43 -17.35
CA PHE A 157 4.63 13.26 -16.94
C PHE A 157 4.41 13.71 -15.50
N LEU A 158 5.25 13.26 -14.55
CA LEU A 158 5.11 13.64 -13.14
C LEU A 158 5.32 15.15 -12.93
N ALA A 159 6.31 15.74 -13.60
CA ALA A 159 6.56 17.18 -13.53
C ALA A 159 5.37 17.98 -14.09
N TYR A 160 4.88 17.62 -15.29
CA TYR A 160 3.70 18.26 -15.88
C TYR A 160 2.46 18.09 -15.00
N PHE A 161 2.22 16.90 -14.46
CA PHE A 161 1.12 16.62 -13.54
C PHE A 161 1.17 17.52 -12.31
N THR A 162 2.33 17.62 -11.65
CA THR A 162 2.52 18.49 -10.48
C THR A 162 2.35 19.97 -10.83
N VAL A 163 2.87 20.44 -11.98
CA VAL A 163 2.71 21.84 -12.43
C VAL A 163 1.25 22.17 -12.71
N VAL A 164 0.51 21.26 -13.36
CA VAL A 164 -0.93 21.42 -13.61
C VAL A 164 -1.70 21.49 -12.29
N LEU A 165 -1.40 20.62 -11.33
CA LEU A 165 -2.02 20.69 -10.01
C LEU A 165 -1.68 21.98 -9.27
N ALA A 166 -0.45 22.47 -9.37
CA ALA A 166 -0.07 23.76 -8.80
C ALA A 166 -0.85 24.92 -9.43
N ALA A 167 -1.00 24.94 -10.76
CA ALA A 167 -1.82 25.93 -11.45
C ALA A 167 -3.29 25.84 -11.01
N LEU A 168 -3.88 24.64 -11.00
CA LEU A 168 -5.25 24.43 -10.54
C LEU A 168 -5.43 24.87 -9.08
N GLN A 169 -4.48 24.57 -8.20
CA GLN A 169 -4.53 25.01 -6.81
C GLN A 169 -4.44 26.54 -6.67
N LEU A 170 -3.63 27.21 -7.49
CA LEU A 170 -3.54 28.67 -7.48
C LEU A 170 -4.83 29.35 -7.94
N PHE A 171 -5.49 28.82 -8.98
CA PHE A 171 -6.69 29.43 -9.55
C PHE A 171 -8.00 28.99 -8.88
N LEU A 172 -8.08 27.74 -8.41
CA LEU A 172 -9.29 27.11 -7.92
C LEU A 172 -9.23 26.72 -6.43
N GLY A 173 -8.09 26.91 -5.76
CA GLY A 173 -7.89 26.46 -4.38
C GLY A 173 -8.81 27.12 -3.35
N GLY A 174 -9.37 28.29 -3.65
CA GLY A 174 -10.40 28.94 -2.81
C GLY A 174 -11.81 28.34 -2.96
N ASN A 175 -12.03 27.47 -3.96
CA ASN A 175 -13.31 26.80 -4.19
C ASN A 175 -13.37 25.48 -3.42
N SER A 176 -14.26 25.40 -2.43
CA SER A 176 -14.43 24.19 -1.59
C SER A 176 -14.86 22.95 -2.37
N GLY A 177 -15.63 23.12 -3.45
CA GLY A 177 -16.00 22.02 -4.35
C GLY A 177 -14.81 21.44 -5.09
N TYR A 178 -13.91 22.29 -5.60
CA TYR A 178 -12.66 21.85 -6.21
C TYR A 178 -11.80 21.06 -5.21
N VAL A 179 -11.59 21.61 -4.01
CA VAL A 179 -10.78 20.97 -2.95
C VAL A 179 -11.37 19.61 -2.56
N ALA A 180 -12.70 19.53 -2.40
CA ALA A 180 -13.39 18.28 -2.09
C ALA A 180 -13.22 17.23 -3.21
N ILE A 181 -13.44 17.62 -4.47
CA ILE A 181 -13.25 16.72 -5.63
C ILE A 181 -11.80 16.25 -5.69
N GLN A 182 -10.83 17.13 -5.50
CA GLN A 182 -9.41 16.78 -5.48
C GLN A 182 -9.11 15.73 -4.40
N GLY A 183 -9.65 15.89 -3.18
CA GLY A 183 -9.51 14.92 -2.10
C GLY A 183 -10.10 13.55 -2.45
N TYR A 184 -11.34 13.51 -2.96
CA TYR A 184 -11.97 12.24 -3.37
C TYR A 184 -11.26 11.57 -4.53
N VAL A 185 -10.76 12.33 -5.52
CA VAL A 185 -9.97 11.78 -6.63
C VAL A 185 -8.65 11.21 -6.10
N ALA A 186 -7.94 11.94 -5.24
CA ALA A 186 -6.68 11.48 -4.65
C ALA A 186 -6.85 10.13 -3.94
N LEU A 187 -7.90 10.01 -3.13
CA LEU A 187 -8.14 8.87 -2.26
C LEU A 187 -8.78 7.70 -2.99
N SER A 188 -9.62 7.94 -4.01
CA SER A 188 -10.18 6.87 -4.85
C SER A 188 -9.13 6.22 -5.76
N ILE A 189 -8.14 6.98 -6.25
CA ILE A 189 -7.02 6.40 -7.00
C ILE A 189 -6.25 5.39 -6.15
N GLU A 190 -5.97 5.72 -4.87
CA GLU A 190 -5.35 4.77 -3.94
C GLU A 190 -6.27 3.59 -3.63
N ALA A 191 -7.54 3.86 -3.32
CA ALA A 191 -8.50 2.85 -2.89
C ALA A 191 -8.86 1.82 -3.98
N THR A 192 -8.62 2.14 -5.25
CA THR A 192 -8.88 1.24 -6.39
C THR A 192 -7.70 0.33 -6.72
N LEU A 193 -6.55 0.49 -6.05
CA LEU A 193 -5.35 -0.33 -6.26
C LEU A 193 -5.61 -1.85 -6.19
N PRO A 194 -6.46 -2.39 -5.29
CA PRO A 194 -6.71 -3.83 -5.21
C PRO A 194 -7.57 -4.40 -6.35
N ILE A 195 -8.34 -3.55 -7.06
CA ILE A 195 -9.35 -3.97 -8.04
C ILE A 195 -8.77 -4.83 -9.17
N PRO A 196 -7.64 -4.46 -9.82
CA PRO A 196 -7.05 -5.29 -10.87
C PRO A 196 -6.78 -6.72 -10.40
N GLN A 197 -6.30 -6.89 -9.15
CA GLN A 197 -6.05 -8.22 -8.60
C GLN A 197 -7.35 -8.99 -8.34
N ILE A 198 -8.38 -8.31 -7.84
CA ILE A 198 -9.71 -8.90 -7.64
C ILE A 198 -10.24 -9.48 -8.95
N LEU A 199 -10.19 -8.68 -10.02
CA LEU A 199 -10.68 -9.07 -11.35
C LEU A 199 -9.87 -10.23 -11.93
N GLU A 200 -8.56 -10.23 -11.71
CA GLU A 200 -7.69 -11.29 -12.20
C GLU A 200 -7.92 -12.61 -11.48
N ASN A 201 -7.93 -12.61 -10.15
CA ASN A 201 -8.28 -13.77 -9.33
C ASN A 201 -9.66 -14.32 -9.73
N GLN A 202 -10.64 -13.44 -10.00
CA GLN A 202 -11.98 -13.84 -10.42
C GLN A 202 -11.97 -14.49 -11.81
N ARG A 203 -11.25 -13.90 -12.76
CA ARG A 203 -11.14 -14.42 -14.14
C ARG A 203 -10.41 -15.76 -14.18
N LEU A 204 -9.35 -15.90 -13.40
CA LEU A 204 -8.48 -17.07 -13.40
C LEU A 204 -8.94 -18.16 -12.43
N ARG A 205 -9.83 -17.82 -11.48
CA ARG A 205 -10.26 -18.70 -10.38
C ARG A 205 -9.06 -19.32 -9.64
N SER A 206 -7.99 -18.54 -9.48
CA SER A 206 -6.74 -18.96 -8.86
C SER A 206 -6.04 -17.73 -8.30
N CYS A 207 -5.42 -17.87 -7.12
CA CYS A 207 -4.52 -16.87 -6.55
C CYS A 207 -3.05 -17.26 -6.73
N LYS A 208 -2.74 -18.16 -7.68
CA LYS A 208 -1.38 -18.62 -7.94
C LYS A 208 -0.46 -17.44 -8.24
N GLY A 209 0.59 -17.29 -7.44
CA GLY A 209 1.61 -16.22 -7.50
C GLY A 209 1.16 -14.87 -6.94
N PHE A 210 -0.05 -14.77 -6.39
CA PHE A 210 -0.39 -13.71 -5.44
C PHE A 210 0.31 -14.02 -4.10
N ARG A 211 1.15 -13.11 -3.61
CA ARG A 211 1.96 -13.35 -2.42
C ARG A 211 1.14 -13.12 -1.15
N LEU A 212 0.97 -14.16 -0.33
CA LEU A 212 0.29 -14.07 0.96
C LEU A 212 0.83 -12.94 1.85
N SER A 213 2.15 -12.73 1.86
CA SER A 213 2.77 -11.66 2.66
C SER A 213 2.29 -10.26 2.26
N VAL A 214 2.01 -10.03 0.98
CA VAL A 214 1.48 -8.75 0.48
C VAL A 214 0.04 -8.55 0.95
N LEU A 215 -0.79 -9.58 0.81
CA LEU A 215 -2.18 -9.56 1.27
C LEU A 215 -2.28 -9.30 2.78
N VAL A 216 -1.48 -10.00 3.58
CA VAL A 216 -1.43 -9.82 5.04
C VAL A 216 -1.01 -8.39 5.38
N ASN A 217 0.01 -7.85 4.72
CA ASN A 217 0.44 -6.47 4.93
C ASN A 217 -0.66 -5.45 4.60
N TRP A 218 -1.46 -5.68 3.56
CA TRP A 218 -2.60 -4.84 3.24
C TRP A 218 -3.70 -4.90 4.29
N LEU A 219 -4.12 -6.10 4.70
CA LEU A 219 -5.14 -6.27 5.74
C LEU A 219 -4.72 -5.66 7.08
N ILE A 220 -3.46 -5.84 7.48
CA ILE A 220 -2.90 -5.21 8.69
C ILE A 220 -2.91 -3.69 8.52
N GLY A 221 -2.44 -3.18 7.38
CA GLY A 221 -2.38 -1.75 7.12
C GLY A 221 -3.75 -1.08 7.13
N ASP A 222 -4.75 -1.73 6.54
CA ASP A 222 -6.13 -1.25 6.54
C ASP A 222 -6.76 -1.33 7.93
N SER A 223 -6.42 -2.34 8.74
CA SER A 223 -6.84 -2.38 10.14
C SER A 223 -6.29 -1.18 10.93
N PHE A 224 -5.00 -0.87 10.80
CA PHE A 224 -4.40 0.31 11.42
C PHE A 224 -5.00 1.62 10.89
N LYS A 225 -5.23 1.74 9.58
CA LYS A 225 -5.92 2.90 8.97
C LYS A 225 -7.32 3.08 9.54
N MET A 226 -8.14 2.02 9.61
CA MET A 226 -9.51 2.11 10.12
C MET A 226 -9.53 2.53 11.58
N THR A 227 -8.64 1.93 12.38
CA THR A 227 -8.51 2.27 13.79
C THR A 227 -8.10 3.74 13.95
N TYR A 228 -7.17 4.22 13.13
CA TYR A 228 -6.77 5.63 13.13
C TYR A 228 -7.89 6.58 12.66
N PHE A 229 -8.58 6.26 11.57
CA PHE A 229 -9.62 7.13 11.00
C PHE A 229 -10.85 7.28 11.89
N PHE A 230 -11.23 6.23 12.62
CA PHE A 230 -12.47 6.23 13.40
C PHE A 230 -12.27 6.36 14.91
N LEU A 231 -11.11 5.98 15.45
CA LEU A 231 -10.86 5.97 16.90
C LEU A 231 -9.82 6.98 17.37
N SER A 232 -9.09 7.64 16.47
CA SER A 232 -8.24 8.77 16.89
C SER A 232 -9.08 10.02 17.12
N ASP A 233 -8.64 10.87 18.05
CA ASP A 233 -9.28 12.17 18.33
C ASP A 233 -9.03 13.21 17.23
N ASN A 234 -8.29 12.84 16.17
CA ASN A 234 -7.97 13.71 15.05
C ASN A 234 -9.17 13.84 14.10
N ASN A 235 -9.41 15.05 13.61
CA ASN A 235 -10.47 15.29 12.64
C ASN A 235 -10.03 14.82 11.24
N VAL A 236 -10.21 13.53 10.97
CA VAL A 236 -9.94 12.92 9.66
C VAL A 236 -11.12 13.17 8.71
N PRO A 237 -10.91 13.79 7.53
CA PRO A 237 -11.99 14.08 6.57
C PRO A 237 -12.74 12.84 6.11
N TRP A 238 -14.02 13.00 5.78
CA TRP A 238 -14.88 11.91 5.30
C TRP A 238 -14.37 11.22 4.02
N ALA A 239 -13.64 11.94 3.16
CA ALA A 239 -13.03 11.33 1.98
C ALA A 239 -12.08 10.19 2.36
N PHE A 240 -11.26 10.36 3.42
CA PHE A 240 -10.35 9.30 3.90
C PHE A 240 -11.13 8.11 4.47
N LYS A 241 -12.18 8.39 5.25
CA LYS A 241 -13.02 7.36 5.87
C LYS A 241 -13.72 6.50 4.82
N LEU A 242 -14.38 7.12 3.84
CA LEU A 242 -15.14 6.41 2.81
C LEU A 242 -14.24 5.63 1.86
N CYS A 243 -13.18 6.26 1.33
CA CYS A 243 -12.24 5.58 0.46
C CYS A 243 -11.45 4.49 1.19
N GLY A 244 -11.06 4.75 2.45
CA GLY A 244 -10.39 3.76 3.28
C GLY A 244 -11.27 2.55 3.59
N LEU A 245 -12.56 2.75 3.88
CA LEU A 245 -13.50 1.65 4.07
C LEU A 245 -13.69 0.82 2.79
N PHE A 246 -13.78 1.48 1.64
CA PHE A 246 -13.87 0.80 0.34
C PHE A 246 -12.60 -0.03 0.06
N GLN A 247 -11.41 0.54 0.33
CA GLN A 247 -10.14 -0.17 0.18
C GLN A 247 -10.10 -1.40 1.10
N ALA A 248 -10.44 -1.23 2.38
CA ALA A 248 -10.49 -2.33 3.36
C ALA A 248 -11.47 -3.43 2.94
N ALA A 249 -12.62 -3.06 2.37
CA ALA A 249 -13.56 -4.03 1.83
C ALA A 249 -12.97 -4.81 0.63
N CYS A 250 -12.25 -4.13 -0.26
CA CYS A 250 -11.58 -4.76 -1.39
C CYS A 250 -10.47 -5.72 -0.92
N ASP A 251 -9.66 -5.32 0.05
CA ASP A 251 -8.57 -6.15 0.58
C ASP A 251 -9.11 -7.35 1.37
N CYS A 252 -10.18 -7.17 2.15
CA CYS A 252 -10.92 -8.29 2.75
C CYS A 252 -11.47 -9.25 1.69
N TYR A 253 -12.00 -8.72 0.58
CA TYR A 253 -12.50 -9.54 -0.52
C TYR A 253 -11.37 -10.33 -1.21
N LEU A 254 -10.17 -9.76 -1.35
CA LEU A 254 -8.98 -10.50 -1.77
C LEU A 254 -8.62 -11.62 -0.78
N GLY A 255 -8.78 -11.38 0.53
CA GLY A 255 -8.68 -12.40 1.56
C GLY A 255 -9.61 -13.59 1.32
N VAL A 256 -10.88 -13.29 1.01
CA VAL A 256 -11.88 -14.30 0.66
C VAL A 256 -11.49 -15.04 -0.62
N GLN A 257 -11.08 -14.34 -1.68
CA GLN A 257 -10.63 -14.98 -2.91
C GLN A 257 -9.40 -15.88 -2.69
N TYR A 258 -8.45 -15.46 -1.85
CA TYR A 258 -7.27 -16.25 -1.51
C TYR A 258 -7.66 -17.56 -0.82
N TRP A 259 -8.60 -17.50 0.13
CA TRP A 259 -9.10 -18.67 0.83
C TRP A 259 -9.92 -19.59 -0.08
N MET A 260 -10.79 -19.02 -0.93
CA MET A 260 -11.67 -19.79 -1.82
C MET A 260 -10.94 -20.44 -3.00
N TYR A 261 -10.05 -19.71 -3.66
CA TYR A 261 -9.40 -20.19 -4.89
C TYR A 261 -8.08 -20.90 -4.62
N GLY A 262 -7.38 -20.58 -3.53
CA GLY A 262 -6.05 -21.12 -3.24
C GLY A 262 -5.10 -20.98 -4.44
N GLU A 263 -4.33 -22.02 -4.74
CA GLU A 263 -3.50 -22.08 -5.96
C GLU A 263 -4.31 -22.46 -7.24
N GLY A 264 -5.61 -22.73 -7.13
CA GLY A 264 -6.55 -23.05 -8.21
C GLY A 264 -7.01 -24.51 -8.23
N GLU A 265 -8.31 -24.75 -8.47
CA GLU A 265 -8.91 -26.10 -8.61
C GLU A 265 -8.31 -26.94 -9.76
N GLY A 266 -7.72 -26.29 -10.77
CA GLY A 266 -7.17 -26.95 -11.97
C GLY A 266 -5.91 -27.79 -11.74
N VAL A 267 -5.25 -27.69 -10.59
CA VAL A 267 -4.14 -28.59 -10.25
C VAL A 267 -4.65 -29.96 -9.80
N LEU A 268 -5.77 -30.02 -9.07
CA LEU A 268 -6.34 -31.28 -8.59
C LEU A 268 -6.93 -32.11 -9.75
N ALA A 269 -7.66 -31.47 -10.66
CA ALA A 269 -8.19 -32.14 -11.86
C ALA A 269 -7.07 -32.65 -12.80
N GLY A 270 -5.97 -31.90 -12.93
CA GLY A 270 -4.82 -32.29 -13.74
C GLY A 270 -3.95 -33.38 -13.09
N LEU A 271 -3.94 -33.47 -11.76
CA LEU A 271 -3.29 -34.57 -11.02
C LEU A 271 -4.14 -35.85 -11.07
N GLU A 272 -5.46 -35.75 -10.89
CA GLU A 272 -6.38 -36.88 -11.07
C GLU A 272 -6.33 -37.44 -12.49
N GLU A 273 -6.29 -36.59 -13.52
CA GLU A 273 -6.18 -37.07 -14.91
C GLU A 273 -4.81 -37.73 -15.18
N LYS A 274 -3.74 -37.25 -14.54
CA LYS A 274 -2.39 -37.81 -14.72
C LYS A 274 -2.23 -39.14 -13.99
N ASP A 275 -2.80 -39.28 -12.80
CA ASP A 275 -2.85 -40.55 -12.06
C ASP A 275 -3.75 -41.58 -12.76
N THR A 276 -4.86 -41.14 -13.37
CA THR A 276 -5.75 -42.02 -14.15
C THR A 276 -5.11 -42.51 -15.46
N ARG A 277 -4.16 -41.76 -16.03
CA ARG A 277 -3.40 -42.17 -17.22
C ARG A 277 -2.18 -43.04 -16.91
N LEU A 278 -1.80 -43.12 -15.63
CA LEU A 278 -0.66 -43.92 -15.15
C LEU A 278 -1.08 -45.21 -14.42
N ALA A 279 -2.39 -45.40 -14.18
CA ALA A 279 -3.01 -46.62 -13.68
C ALA A 279 -3.53 -47.49 -14.84
#